data_AF-A0A519T8N0-F1
#
_entry.id   AF-A0A519T8N0-F1
#
_cell.length_a   1.000
_cell.length_b   1.000
_cell.length_c   1.000
_cell.angle_alpha   90.00
_cell.angle_beta   90.00
_cell.angle_gamma   90.00
#
_symmetry.space_group_name_H-M   'P 1'
#
loop_
_entity.id
_entity.type
_entity.pdbx_description
1 polymer ?
#
loop_
_entity_poly.entity_id
_entity_poly.type
_entity_poly.pdbx_seq_one_letter_code
_entity_poly.pdbx_strand_id
1 'polypeptide(L)' 'MSDTAAAPAKKLFLLDAFALIYRSHFAFAKNPRVNSKGMNTGAILGFTNTLVEVLLKEKPTH' A
#
# COMPACT_ATOMS: atom_id res chain seq x y z
N MET A 1 -10.74 -35.58 23.54
CA MET A 1 -9.81 -35.44 22.40
C MET A 1 -10.15 -34.10 21.75
N SER A 2 -9.77 -32.98 22.35
CA SER A 2 -8.53 -32.23 22.09
C SER A 2 -8.46 -31.71 20.65
N ASP A 3 -9.32 -30.73 20.37
CA ASP A 3 -9.29 -29.94 19.15
C ASP A 3 -8.18 -28.87 19.31
N THR A 4 -6.99 -29.13 18.78
CA THR A 4 -5.88 -28.16 18.74
C THR A 4 -5.69 -27.73 17.30
N ALA A 5 -6.58 -26.83 16.84
CA ALA A 5 -6.39 -26.13 15.57
C ALA A 5 -5.23 -25.14 15.72
N ALA A 6 -4.11 -25.41 15.04
CA ALA A 6 -2.96 -24.52 15.00
C ALA A 6 -3.39 -23.09 14.59
N ALA A 7 -3.02 -22.09 15.39
CA ALA A 7 -3.31 -20.69 15.08
C ALA A 7 -2.76 -20.32 13.69
N PRO A 8 -3.50 -19.56 12.86
CA PRO A 8 -3.05 -19.20 11.52
C PRO A 8 -1.69 -18.49 11.59
N ALA A 9 -0.75 -18.90 10.74
CA ALA A 9 0.59 -18.34 10.69
C ALA A 9 0.51 -16.82 10.52
N LYS A 10 0.98 -16.07 11.52
CA LYS A 10 0.93 -14.60 11.53
C LYS A 10 1.93 -14.07 10.50
N LYS A 11 1.44 -13.35 9.50
CA LYS A 11 2.27 -12.68 8.49
C LYS A 11 2.40 -11.21 8.85
N LEU A 12 3.64 -10.74 8.95
CA LEU A 12 4.01 -9.35 9.20
C LEU A 12 4.60 -8.75 7.92
N PHE A 13 4.05 -7.62 7.48
CA PHE A 13 4.59 -6.86 6.34
C PHE A 13 5.18 -5.54 6.83
N LEU A 14 6.42 -5.24 6.40
CA LEU A 14 7.06 -3.96 6.64
C LEU A 14 7.14 -3.21 5.31
N LEU A 15 6.57 -2.00 5.27
CA LEU A 15 6.60 -1.12 4.10
C LEU A 15 7.49 0.09 4.38
N ASP A 16 8.42 0.37 3.47
CA ASP A 16 9.13 1.66 3.44
C ASP A 16 8.26 2.69 2.71
N ALA A 17 7.60 3.54 3.50
CA ALA A 17 6.71 4.57 2.98
C ALA A 17 7.44 5.61 2.12
N PHE A 18 8.68 5.98 2.46
CA PHE A 18 9.39 7.05 1.76
C PHE A 18 9.82 6.60 0.36
N ALA A 19 10.36 5.38 0.25
CA ALA A 19 10.70 4.80 -1.04
C ALA A 19 9.48 4.67 -1.97
N LEU A 20 8.32 4.26 -1.42
CA LEU A 20 7.08 4.13 -2.18
C LEU A 20 6.49 5.47 -2.64
N ILE A 21 6.52 6.49 -1.77
CA ILE A 21 6.06 7.83 -2.11
C ILE A 21 6.98 8.44 -3.18
N TYR A 22 8.29 8.32 -3.03
CA TYR A 22 9.26 8.81 -4.01
C TYR A 22 9.03 8.16 -5.38
N ARG A 23 8.94 6.82 -5.42
CA ARG A 23 8.63 6.08 -6.66
C ARG A 23 7.31 6.54 -7.29
N SER A 24 6.26 6.69 -6.48
CA SER A 24 4.95 7.15 -6.95
C SER A 24 5.01 8.58 -7.48
N HIS A 25 5.74 9.47 -6.80
CA HIS A 25 5.94 10.85 -7.24
C HIS A 25 6.55 10.93 -8.64
N PHE A 26 7.62 10.17 -8.92
CA PHE A 26 8.23 10.14 -10.26
C PHE A 26 7.36 9.44 -11.30
N ALA A 27 6.61 8.40 -10.92
CA ALA A 27 5.67 7.74 -11.83
C ALA A 27 4.58 8.71 -12.32
N PHE A 28 4.11 9.61 -11.45
CA PHE A 28 3.11 10.64 -11.78
C PHE A 28 3.71 12.01 -12.12
N ALA A 29 5.04 12.15 -12.20
CA ALA A 29 5.68 13.43 -12.52
C ALA A 29 5.42 13.88 -13.97
N LYS A 30 5.29 12.94 -14.92
CA LYS A 30 4.96 13.25 -16.32
C LYS A 30 3.48 13.54 -16.55
N ASN A 31 2.59 12.89 -15.80
CA ASN A 31 1.14 13.04 -15.89
C ASN A 31 0.56 13.30 -14.49
N PRO A 32 0.68 14.53 -13.97
CA PRO A 32 0.24 14.85 -12.62
C PRO A 32 -1.28 14.69 -12.52
N ARG A 33 -1.73 13.94 -11.53
CA ARG A 33 -3.15 13.86 -11.19
C ARG A 33 -3.47 15.03 -10.29
N VAL A 34 -4.31 15.94 -10.76
CA VAL A 34 -4.65 17.18 -10.05
C VAL A 34 -6.13 17.13 -9.68
N ASN A 35 -6.45 17.50 -8.44
CA ASN A 35 -7.84 17.62 -8.00
C ASN A 35 -8.44 18.99 -8.40
N SER A 36 -9.73 19.20 -8.10
CA SER A 36 -10.43 20.46 -8.38
C SER A 36 -9.86 21.69 -7.66
N LYS A 37 -8.95 21.50 -6.70
CA LYS A 37 -8.27 22.56 -5.95
C LYS A 37 -6.84 22.82 -6.45
N GLY A 38 -6.41 22.19 -7.55
CA GLY A 38 -5.06 22.38 -8.10
C GLY A 38 -3.96 21.60 -7.38
N MET A 39 -4.29 20.69 -6.46
CA MET A 39 -3.29 19.91 -5.72
C MET A 39 -2.92 18.63 -6.47
N ASN A 40 -1.62 18.36 -6.61
CA ASN A 40 -1.12 17.10 -7.18
C ASN A 40 -1.32 15.96 -6.17
N THR A 41 -2.19 15.02 -6.52
CA THR A 41 -2.53 13.84 -5.71
C THR A 41 -1.88 12.56 -6.23
N GLY A 42 -1.02 12.65 -7.26
CA GLY A 42 -0.41 11.48 -7.89
C GLY A 42 0.44 10.63 -6.94
N ALA A 43 1.31 11.27 -6.15
CA ALA A 43 2.16 10.56 -5.19
C ALA A 43 1.33 9.82 -4.12
N ILE A 44 0.29 10.48 -3.61
CA ILE A 44 -0.64 9.89 -2.63
C ILE A 44 -1.38 8.72 -3.27
N LEU A 45 -1.95 8.90 -4.47
CA LEU A 45 -2.69 7.87 -5.18
C LEU A 45 -1.83 6.61 -5.44
N GLY A 46 -0.59 6.78 -5.89
CA GLY A 46 0.32 5.65 -6.14
C GLY A 46 0.68 4.87 -4.87
N PHE A 47 0.93 5.60 -3.77
CA PHE A 47 1.18 4.98 -2.48
C PHE A 47 -0.03 4.18 -1.99
N THR A 48 -1.22 4.80 -1.98
CA THR A 48 -2.43 4.15 -1.48
C THR A 48 -2.83 2.94 -2.32
N ASN A 49 -2.69 3.01 -3.65
CA ASN A 49 -2.95 1.87 -4.53
C ASN A 49 -2.03 0.69 -4.21
N THR A 50 -0.74 0.94 -4.00
CA THR A 50 0.24 -0.10 -3.64
C THR A 50 -0.13 -0.75 -2.30
N LEU A 51 -0.53 0.07 -1.31
CA LEU A 51 -0.96 -0.43 -0.01
C LEU A 51 -2.21 -1.32 -0.11
N VAL A 52 -3.23 -0.86 -0.85
CA VAL A 52 -4.47 -1.63 -1.05
C VAL A 52 -4.18 -2.96 -1.76
N GLU A 53 -3.28 -2.95 -2.75
CA GLU A 53 -2.87 -4.17 -3.44
C GLU A 53 -2.22 -5.19 -2.51
N VAL A 54 -1.30 -4.75 -1.64
CA VAL A 54 -0.65 -5.62 -0.64
C VAL A 54 -1.67 -6.19 0.33
N LEU A 55 -2.58 -5.35 0.86
CA LEU A 55 -3.62 -5.79 1.79
C LEU A 55 -4.55 -6.84 1.18
N LEU A 56 -4.99 -6.62 -0.07
CA LEU A 56 -5.91 -7.53 -0.76
C LEU A 56 -5.27 -8.86 -1.14
N LYS A 57 -4.01 -8.83 -1.61
CA LYS A 57 -3.30 -10.04 -2.06
C LYS A 57 -2.82 -10.90 -0.90
N GLU A 58 -2.19 -10.26 0.08
CA GLU A 58 -1.46 -10.99 1.12
C GLU A 58 -2.29 -11.29 2.36
N LYS A 59 -3.41 -10.57 2.54
CA LYS A 59 -4.30 -10.65 3.72
C LYS A 59 -3.49 -10.76 5.02
N PRO A 60 -2.62 -9.78 5.29
CA PRO A 60 -1.73 -9.84 6.43
C PRO A 60 -2.53 -9.81 7.74
N THR A 61 -1.93 -10.36 8.79
CA THR A 61 -2.52 -10.23 10.13
C THR A 61 -2.09 -8.94 10.82
N HIS A 62 -0.96 -8.36 10.39
CA HIS A 62 -0.36 -7.13 10.93
C HIS A 62 0.28 -6.31 9.79
#